data_AF-A0A132B5U2-F1
#
_entry.id   AF-A0A132B5U2-F1
#
_cell.length_a   1.000
_cell.length_b   1.000
_cell.length_c   1.000
_cell.angle_alpha   90.00
_cell.angle_beta   90.00
_cell.angle_gamma   90.00
#
_symmetry.space_group_name_H-M   'P 1'
#
loop_
_entity.id
_entity.type
_entity.pdbx_description
1 polymer ?
#
loop_
_entity_poly.entity_id
_entity_poly.type
_entity_poly.pdbx_seq_one_letter_code
_entity_poly.pdbx_strand_id
1 'polypeptide(L)'
;LSACLERHNGCNNRTSFRPERLIDLTGRNPRLRLESQLVENEYIEYATLSHCWGKPQTRSCQLTTLTLVDVMSVIPLEKLSKNFRDAIAICKELKIQYIWIDSLFIIQRDAADWAAESITMVNVYGGGILNISASGASDGSQGCFFDRKDMRRCQFPLKINKYKHVLYDSYLHCPLEARGWTLQERLLSPRAVHFTRTEVFWECNTQFVSESSPF
;
A
#
# COMPACT_ATOMS: atom_id res chain seq x y z
N LEU A 1 -12.20 -4.41 -5.63
CA LEU A 1 -12.47 -3.07 -5.05
C LEU A 1 -13.95 -2.68 -5.13
N SER A 2 -14.54 -2.47 -6.31
CA SER A 2 -15.94 -1.99 -6.45
C SER A 2 -16.96 -2.81 -5.66
N ALA A 3 -16.87 -4.14 -5.73
CA ALA A 3 -17.76 -5.03 -4.96
C ALA A 3 -17.71 -4.76 -3.44
N CYS A 4 -16.54 -4.44 -2.88
CA CYS A 4 -16.40 -4.11 -1.46
C CYS A 4 -16.94 -2.70 -1.15
N LEU A 5 -16.71 -1.73 -2.04
CA LEU A 5 -17.26 -0.38 -1.90
C LEU A 5 -18.80 -0.39 -1.92
N GLU A 6 -19.40 -1.21 -2.76
CA GLU A 6 -20.86 -1.29 -2.93
C GLU A 6 -21.55 -2.15 -1.86
N ARG A 7 -20.91 -3.24 -1.42
CA ARG A 7 -21.60 -4.28 -0.62
C ARG A 7 -21.17 -4.34 0.85
N HIS A 8 -19.99 -3.83 1.20
CA HIS A 8 -19.47 -3.95 2.57
C HIS A 8 -19.53 -2.61 3.30
N ASN A 9 -20.70 -2.28 3.86
CA ASN A 9 -20.92 -1.01 4.59
C ASN A 9 -19.88 -0.77 5.70
N GLY A 10 -19.48 -1.83 6.42
CA GLY A 10 -18.45 -1.74 7.46
C GLY A 10 -17.03 -1.41 6.96
N CYS A 11 -16.79 -1.48 5.65
CA CYS A 11 -15.51 -1.08 5.03
C CYS A 11 -15.52 0.39 4.54
N ASN A 12 -16.68 1.07 4.58
CA ASN A 12 -16.83 2.44 4.10
C ASN A 12 -16.69 3.50 5.19
N ASN A 13 -16.60 3.10 6.46
CA ASN A 13 -16.36 3.98 7.60
C ASN A 13 -14.90 4.45 7.63
N ARG A 14 -14.51 5.25 6.63
CA ARG A 14 -13.18 5.86 6.50
C ARG A 14 -13.09 7.13 7.33
N THR A 15 -11.90 7.44 7.82
CA THR A 15 -11.63 8.77 8.39
C THR A 15 -11.73 9.82 7.26
N SER A 16 -12.23 11.02 7.57
CA SER A 16 -12.20 12.16 6.64
C SER A 16 -10.84 12.88 6.65
N PHE A 17 -9.81 12.25 7.21
CA PHE A 17 -8.51 12.83 7.39
C PHE A 17 -7.80 13.00 6.05
N ARG A 18 -7.19 14.16 5.85
CA ARG A 18 -6.37 14.45 4.67
C ARG A 18 -4.91 14.44 5.10
N PRO A 19 -4.07 13.57 4.53
CA PRO A 19 -2.64 13.66 4.73
C PRO A 19 -2.14 15.03 4.27
N GLU A 20 -1.17 15.61 4.99
CA GLU A 20 -0.59 16.93 4.65
C GLU A 20 0.02 16.94 3.24
N ARG A 21 0.35 15.75 2.73
CA ARG A 21 1.12 15.54 1.52
C ARG A 21 0.58 14.29 0.82
N LEU A 22 0.36 14.37 -0.50
CA LEU A 22 -0.06 13.27 -1.38
C LEU A 22 0.69 13.29 -2.72
N ILE A 23 0.88 12.13 -3.37
CA ILE A 23 1.45 12.07 -4.72
C ILE A 23 0.29 12.03 -5.68
N ASP A 24 0.17 13.06 -6.50
CA ASP A 24 -0.80 13.19 -7.58
C ASP A 24 -0.34 12.38 -8.80
N LEU A 25 -1.22 11.50 -9.28
CA LEU A 25 -1.00 10.57 -10.39
C LEU A 25 -1.79 10.94 -11.66
N THR A 26 -2.55 12.05 -11.64
CA THR A 26 -3.40 12.49 -12.78
C THR A 26 -2.58 12.94 -13.99
N GLY A 27 -1.36 13.44 -13.76
CA GLY A 27 -0.44 13.86 -14.79
C GLY A 27 0.38 12.73 -15.42
N ARG A 28 1.18 13.09 -16.44
CA ARG A 28 2.13 12.16 -17.08
C ARG A 28 3.16 11.62 -16.08
N ASN A 29 3.67 12.49 -15.22
CA ASN A 29 4.63 12.16 -14.17
C ASN A 29 4.00 12.42 -12.79
N PRO A 30 4.28 11.57 -11.79
CA PRO A 30 3.85 11.81 -10.42
C PRO A 30 4.42 13.11 -9.86
N ARG A 31 3.65 13.79 -9.02
CA ARG A 31 4.07 15.02 -8.35
C ARG A 31 3.61 15.03 -6.91
N LEU A 32 4.46 15.50 -6.01
CA LEU A 32 4.07 15.75 -4.63
C LEU A 32 3.17 16.99 -4.56
N ARG A 33 2.01 16.86 -3.92
CA ARG A 33 1.06 17.93 -3.63
C ARG A 33 0.88 18.07 -2.13
N LEU A 34 0.87 19.30 -1.67
CA LEU A 34 0.52 19.61 -0.29
C LEU A 34 -1.00 19.73 -0.15
N GLU A 35 -1.53 19.45 1.02
CA GLU A 35 -2.96 19.61 1.32
C GLU A 35 -3.46 21.02 0.98
N SER A 36 -2.66 22.04 1.29
CA SER A 36 -2.96 23.46 0.98
C SER A 36 -3.10 23.76 -0.51
N GLN A 37 -2.68 22.85 -1.39
CA GLN A 37 -2.78 22.95 -2.85
C GLN A 37 -3.95 22.13 -3.43
N LEU A 38 -4.72 21.47 -2.57
CA LEU A 38 -5.90 20.68 -2.93
C LEU A 38 -7.14 21.56 -2.76
N VAL A 39 -8.21 21.24 -3.50
CA VAL A 39 -9.44 22.02 -3.44
C VAL A 39 -10.08 21.85 -2.05
N GLU A 40 -10.42 22.98 -1.44
CA GLU A 40 -11.07 23.00 -0.13
C GLU A 40 -12.42 22.26 -0.23
N ASN A 41 -12.73 21.42 0.77
CA ASN A 41 -13.96 20.62 0.84
C ASN A 41 -14.16 19.52 -0.24
N GLU A 42 -13.18 19.25 -1.11
CA GLU A 42 -13.25 18.10 -2.03
C GLU A 42 -12.91 16.78 -1.33
N TYR A 43 -13.74 15.75 -1.49
CA TYR A 43 -13.38 14.42 -0.97
C TYR A 43 -12.24 13.81 -1.79
N ILE A 44 -11.14 13.46 -1.14
CA ILE A 44 -9.93 12.97 -1.81
C ILE A 44 -9.79 11.47 -1.60
N GLU A 45 -9.79 10.73 -2.69
CA GLU A 45 -9.53 9.29 -2.67
C GLU A 45 -8.06 9.02 -2.96
N TYR A 46 -7.39 8.39 -2.00
CA TYR A 46 -5.99 8.01 -2.12
C TYR A 46 -5.77 6.56 -1.69
N ALA A 47 -4.75 5.94 -2.28
CA ALA A 47 -4.23 4.66 -1.83
C ALA A 47 -3.04 4.87 -0.88
N THR A 48 -2.71 3.87 -0.08
CA THR A 48 -1.47 3.79 0.70
C THR A 48 -0.59 2.68 0.17
N LEU A 49 0.73 2.76 0.41
CA LEU A 49 1.68 1.68 0.07
C LEU A 49 2.44 1.20 1.30
N SER A 50 2.18 -0.05 1.69
CA SER A 50 3.00 -0.81 2.63
C SER A 50 4.14 -1.50 1.89
N HIS A 51 5.40 -1.23 2.27
CA HIS A 51 6.55 -1.82 1.59
C HIS A 51 7.79 -2.00 2.48
N CYS A 52 8.66 -2.93 2.09
CA CYS A 52 9.97 -3.06 2.69
C CYS A 52 10.93 -2.01 2.13
N TRP A 53 11.51 -1.18 3.01
CA TRP A 53 12.51 -0.20 2.61
C TRP A 53 13.84 -0.86 2.20
N GLY A 54 14.05 -2.12 2.59
CA GLY A 54 15.30 -2.85 2.40
C GLY A 54 16.38 -2.47 3.41
N LYS A 55 17.60 -2.96 3.16
CA LYS A 55 18.79 -2.64 3.96
C LYS A 55 19.20 -1.17 3.69
N PRO A 56 19.94 -0.49 4.59
CA PRO A 56 20.35 0.89 4.40
C PRO A 56 21.00 1.17 3.03
N GLN A 57 21.73 0.19 2.48
CA GLN A 57 22.40 0.27 1.18
C GLN A 57 21.45 0.15 -0.02
N THR A 58 20.27 -0.42 0.17
CA THR A 58 19.26 -0.63 -0.88
C THR A 58 18.06 0.31 -0.75
N ARG A 59 18.05 1.17 0.28
CA ARG A 59 17.08 2.25 0.40
C ARG A 59 17.25 3.19 -0.79
N SER A 60 16.20 3.33 -1.57
CA SER A 60 16.12 4.27 -2.70
C SER A 60 14.87 5.12 -2.54
N CYS A 61 14.88 6.32 -3.12
CA CYS A 61 13.72 7.23 -3.14
C CYS A 61 13.21 7.60 -1.73
N GLN A 62 14.06 8.24 -0.93
CA GLN A 62 13.67 8.81 0.36
C GLN A 62 13.49 10.32 0.24
N LEU A 63 12.44 10.85 0.86
CA LEU A 63 12.28 12.29 1.00
C LEU A 63 13.29 12.81 2.04
N THR A 64 14.14 13.72 1.60
CA THR A 64 15.00 14.54 2.45
C THR A 64 14.68 16.01 2.19
N THR A 65 15.06 16.90 3.10
CA THR A 65 14.96 18.36 2.90
C THR A 65 15.60 18.80 1.58
N LEU A 66 16.69 18.15 1.16
CA LEU A 66 17.40 18.44 -0.08
C LEU A 66 16.64 18.03 -1.34
N THR A 67 15.86 16.94 -1.28
CA THR A 67 15.11 16.42 -2.43
C THR A 67 13.69 16.96 -2.50
N LEU A 68 13.22 17.67 -1.47
CA LEU A 68 11.83 18.12 -1.34
C LEU A 68 11.41 19.01 -2.51
N VAL A 69 12.23 19.99 -2.89
CA VAL A 69 11.95 20.91 -4.01
C VAL A 69 11.81 20.14 -5.33
N ASP A 70 12.73 19.20 -5.59
CA ASP A 70 12.71 18.40 -6.81
C ASP A 70 11.44 17.53 -6.87
N VAL A 71 11.09 16.89 -5.75
CA VAL A 71 9.93 15.99 -5.60
C VAL A 71 8.60 16.76 -5.71
N MET A 72 8.54 18.02 -5.26
CA MET A 72 7.40 18.92 -5.46
C MET A 72 7.20 19.33 -6.92
N SER A 73 8.28 19.38 -7.72
CA SER A 73 8.19 19.80 -9.12
C SER A 73 7.72 18.66 -10.03
N VAL A 74 8.50 17.58 -10.11
CA VAL A 74 8.29 16.40 -10.94
C VAL A 74 9.08 15.25 -10.33
N ILE A 75 8.44 14.10 -10.15
CA ILE A 75 9.13 12.86 -9.80
C ILE A 75 9.33 12.06 -11.10
N PRO A 76 10.55 11.96 -11.67
CA PRO A 76 10.76 11.15 -12.85
C PRO A 76 10.51 9.68 -12.52
N LEU A 77 9.60 9.03 -13.24
CA LEU A 77 9.24 7.62 -13.00
C LEU A 77 10.47 6.70 -13.06
N GLU A 78 11.45 7.02 -13.90
CA GLU A 78 12.70 6.26 -14.07
C GLU A 78 13.58 6.26 -12.81
N LYS A 79 13.49 7.30 -11.98
CA LYS A 79 14.22 7.40 -10.72
C LYS A 79 13.54 6.62 -9.59
N LEU A 80 12.27 6.24 -9.77
CA LEU A 80 11.51 5.52 -8.76
C LEU A 80 11.90 4.05 -8.68
N SER A 81 11.97 3.55 -7.45
CA SER A 81 12.10 2.14 -7.16
C SER A 81 10.94 1.33 -7.78
N LYS A 82 11.18 0.05 -8.03
CA LYS A 82 10.21 -0.80 -8.73
C LYS A 82 8.88 -0.91 -7.96
N ASN A 83 8.93 -1.00 -6.63
CA ASN A 83 7.72 -0.99 -5.78
C ASN A 83 6.85 0.25 -5.98
N PHE A 84 7.43 1.43 -6.13
CA PHE A 84 6.66 2.66 -6.33
C PHE A 84 6.09 2.70 -7.74
N ARG A 85 6.88 2.31 -8.75
CA ARG A 85 6.39 2.20 -10.13
C ARG A 85 5.22 1.22 -10.23
N ASP A 86 5.33 0.05 -9.61
CA ASP A 86 4.26 -0.95 -9.60
C ASP A 86 3.03 -0.43 -8.83
N ALA A 87 3.21 0.21 -7.67
CA ALA A 87 2.10 0.80 -6.90
C ALA A 87 1.38 1.91 -7.68
N ILE A 88 2.11 2.76 -8.39
CA ILE A 88 1.56 3.78 -9.28
C ILE A 88 0.79 3.13 -10.42
N ALA A 89 1.32 2.07 -11.04
CA ALA A 89 0.63 1.34 -12.09
C ALA A 89 -0.69 0.72 -11.59
N ILE A 90 -0.68 0.12 -10.39
CA ILE A 90 -1.90 -0.40 -9.74
C ILE A 90 -2.91 0.72 -9.50
N CYS A 91 -2.49 1.86 -8.97
CA CYS A 91 -3.39 3.00 -8.75
C CYS A 91 -4.01 3.49 -10.06
N LYS A 92 -3.21 3.62 -11.12
CA LYS A 92 -3.70 4.04 -12.44
C LYS A 92 -4.74 3.07 -13.00
N GLU A 93 -4.49 1.77 -12.92
CA GLU A 93 -5.44 0.73 -13.36
C GLU A 93 -6.74 0.77 -12.56
N LEU A 94 -6.64 1.02 -11.25
CA LEU A 94 -7.78 1.15 -10.34
C LEU A 94 -8.44 2.54 -10.36
N LYS A 95 -7.95 3.46 -11.20
CA LYS A 95 -8.43 4.85 -11.30
C LYS A 95 -8.34 5.64 -9.99
N ILE A 96 -7.34 5.33 -9.16
CA ILE A 96 -7.03 6.05 -7.92
C ILE A 96 -6.04 7.18 -8.25
N GLN A 97 -6.41 8.41 -7.92
CA GLN A 97 -5.69 9.62 -8.35
C GLN A 97 -4.51 9.96 -7.47
N TYR A 98 -4.56 9.58 -6.19
CA TYR A 98 -3.55 9.95 -5.21
C TYR A 98 -2.98 8.71 -4.53
N ILE A 99 -1.70 8.76 -4.16
CA ILE A 99 -1.08 7.73 -3.34
C ILE A 99 -0.23 8.35 -2.22
N TRP A 100 -0.28 7.73 -1.05
CA TRP A 100 0.56 8.02 0.10
C TRP A 100 1.58 6.90 0.33
N ILE A 101 2.85 7.26 0.53
CA ILE A 101 4.00 6.34 0.68
C ILE A 101 4.94 6.87 1.77
N ASP A 102 4.96 6.23 2.94
CA ASP A 102 5.71 6.64 4.14
C ASP A 102 7.11 7.23 3.88
N SER A 103 7.94 6.55 3.10
CA SER A 103 9.32 6.94 2.82
C SER A 103 9.47 8.18 1.92
N LEU A 104 8.42 8.56 1.20
CA LEU A 104 8.35 9.77 0.37
C LEU A 104 7.64 10.93 1.06
N PHE A 105 7.07 10.72 2.26
CA PHE A 105 6.30 11.72 2.97
C PHE A 105 6.90 12.16 4.28
N ILE A 106 7.52 11.25 5.02
CA ILE A 106 8.22 11.61 6.23
C ILE A 106 9.62 12.06 5.83
N ILE A 107 9.97 13.30 6.18
CA ILE A 107 11.30 13.84 5.94
C ILE A 107 12.29 13.03 6.77
N GLN A 108 13.13 12.26 6.08
CA GLN A 108 14.08 11.38 6.75
C GLN A 108 15.15 12.19 7.47
N ARG A 109 15.45 11.80 8.71
CA ARG A 109 16.39 12.48 9.64
C ARG A 109 15.88 13.82 10.19
N ASP A 110 14.60 14.12 10.03
CA ASP A 110 13.93 15.19 10.76
C ASP A 110 13.05 14.59 11.86
N ALA A 111 13.45 14.78 13.12
CA ALA A 111 12.74 14.23 14.26
C ALA A 111 11.39 14.93 14.53
N ALA A 112 11.27 16.21 14.18
CA ALA A 112 10.05 16.98 14.38
C ALA A 112 8.99 16.58 13.35
N ASP A 113 9.38 16.46 12.08
CA ASP A 113 8.50 15.99 11.00
C ASP A 113 8.08 14.53 11.23
N TRP A 114 9.02 13.66 11.63
CA TRP A 114 8.68 12.29 12.00
C TRP A 114 7.69 12.23 13.16
N ALA A 115 7.86 13.05 14.21
CA ALA A 115 6.94 13.06 15.35
C ALA A 115 5.53 13.55 14.95
N ALA A 116 5.45 14.55 14.08
CA ALA A 116 4.17 15.05 13.57
C ALA A 116 3.45 14.00 12.71
N GLU A 117 4.14 13.43 11.72
CA GLU A 117 3.56 12.53 10.72
C GLU A 117 3.32 11.10 11.24
N SER A 118 4.17 10.59 12.13
CA SER A 118 3.97 9.23 12.68
C SER A 118 2.68 9.09 13.49
N ILE A 119 2.26 10.16 14.16
CA ILE A 119 1.00 10.19 14.93
C ILE A 119 -0.21 10.19 13.98
N THR A 120 -0.08 10.79 12.79
CA THR A 120 -1.18 10.84 11.80
C THR A 120 -1.34 9.54 11.03
N MET A 121 -0.35 8.63 11.05
CA MET A 121 -0.40 7.35 10.34
C MET A 121 -1.69 6.57 10.58
N VAL A 122 -2.24 6.64 11.80
CA VAL A 122 -3.52 5.97 12.11
C VAL A 122 -4.63 6.44 11.19
N ASN A 123 -4.73 7.76 11.03
CA ASN A 123 -5.73 8.40 10.21
C ASN A 123 -5.41 8.26 8.71
N VAL A 124 -4.14 8.28 8.33
CA VAL A 124 -3.70 8.09 6.93
C VAL A 124 -4.12 6.72 6.41
N TYR A 125 -3.78 5.62 7.12
CA TYR A 125 -4.17 4.28 6.68
C TYR A 125 -5.69 4.05 6.82
N GLY A 126 -6.31 4.59 7.87
CA GLY A 126 -7.77 4.51 8.06
C GLY A 126 -8.62 5.33 7.06
N GLY A 127 -8.03 6.36 6.45
CA GLY A 127 -8.69 7.22 5.45
C GLY A 127 -8.54 6.74 4.01
N GLY A 128 -7.54 5.89 3.75
CA GLY A 128 -7.24 5.38 2.41
C GLY A 128 -8.39 4.54 1.83
N ILE A 129 -8.59 4.61 0.51
CA ILE A 129 -9.55 3.75 -0.19
C ILE A 129 -9.06 2.29 -0.27
N LEU A 130 -7.74 2.13 -0.36
CA LEU A 130 -7.05 0.86 -0.55
C LEU A 130 -5.60 0.98 -0.06
N ASN A 131 -5.16 -0.01 0.72
CA ASN A 131 -3.74 -0.22 0.95
C ASN A 131 -3.18 -1.23 -0.05
N ILE A 132 -2.11 -0.85 -0.74
CA ILE A 132 -1.33 -1.74 -1.59
C ILE A 132 -0.19 -2.26 -0.74
N SER A 133 -0.10 -3.58 -0.59
CA SER A 133 0.90 -4.22 0.23
C SER A 133 1.86 -5.00 -0.66
N ALA A 134 3.12 -4.57 -0.72
CA ALA A 134 4.20 -5.26 -1.44
C ALA A 134 4.73 -6.45 -0.62
N SER A 135 3.84 -7.32 -0.18
CA SER A 135 4.09 -8.34 0.86
C SER A 135 5.23 -9.30 0.53
N GLY A 136 5.41 -9.66 -0.74
CA GLY A 136 6.45 -10.56 -1.22
C GLY A 136 7.82 -9.91 -1.44
N ALA A 137 7.91 -8.58 -1.38
CA ALA A 137 9.13 -7.83 -1.64
C ALA A 137 9.94 -7.62 -0.35
N SER A 138 11.22 -7.99 -0.35
CA SER A 138 12.11 -7.71 0.78
C SER A 138 12.75 -6.31 0.73
N ASP A 139 12.62 -5.61 -0.40
CA ASP A 139 13.13 -4.26 -0.64
C ASP A 139 12.42 -3.60 -1.84
N GLY A 140 12.69 -2.32 -2.07
CA GLY A 140 12.04 -1.54 -3.13
C GLY A 140 12.38 -1.95 -4.57
N SER A 141 13.39 -2.78 -4.80
CA SER A 141 13.80 -3.21 -6.16
C SER A 141 12.92 -4.32 -6.74
N GLN A 142 12.20 -5.07 -5.90
CA GLN A 142 11.48 -6.27 -6.32
C GLN A 142 10.10 -5.99 -6.89
N GLY A 143 9.42 -4.95 -6.40
CA GLY A 143 8.10 -4.56 -6.90
C GLY A 143 6.94 -5.34 -6.30
N CYS A 144 5.75 -5.15 -6.87
CA CYS A 144 4.53 -5.90 -6.54
C CYS A 144 4.28 -7.05 -7.52
N PHE A 145 4.82 -6.96 -8.75
CA PHE A 145 4.60 -7.96 -9.78
C PHE A 145 5.73 -9.00 -9.83
N PHE A 146 5.39 -10.24 -9.47
CA PHE A 146 6.28 -11.40 -9.45
C PHE A 146 5.94 -12.36 -10.59
N ASP A 147 6.96 -12.94 -11.24
CA ASP A 147 6.74 -14.09 -12.13
C ASP A 147 6.48 -15.34 -11.25
N ARG A 148 5.33 -15.97 -11.45
CA ARG A 148 4.79 -17.03 -10.58
C ARG A 148 4.84 -18.42 -11.21
N LYS A 149 5.74 -18.63 -12.18
CA LYS A 149 5.94 -19.95 -12.80
C LYS A 149 6.33 -20.99 -11.75
N ASP A 150 5.71 -22.16 -11.83
CA ASP A 150 6.09 -23.41 -11.13
C ASP A 150 6.00 -23.46 -9.61
N MET A 151 5.24 -22.56 -8.99
CA MET A 151 5.14 -22.55 -7.54
C MET A 151 4.19 -23.64 -7.05
N ARG A 152 4.77 -24.70 -6.49
CA ARG A 152 4.05 -25.83 -5.93
C ARG A 152 3.18 -25.35 -4.77
N ARG A 153 1.86 -25.40 -4.98
CA ARG A 153 0.88 -25.07 -3.94
C ARG A 153 0.67 -26.32 -3.08
N CYS A 154 1.07 -26.27 -1.82
CA CYS A 154 0.64 -27.26 -0.86
C CYS A 154 -0.82 -26.96 -0.48
N GLN A 155 -1.73 -27.83 -0.88
CA GLN A 155 -3.12 -27.80 -0.46
C GLN A 155 -3.26 -28.66 0.79
N PHE A 156 -3.67 -28.05 1.89
CA PHE A 156 -3.98 -28.77 3.12
C PHE A 156 -5.49 -28.88 3.25
N PRO A 157 -6.10 -30.05 2.99
CA PRO A 157 -7.51 -30.25 3.23
C PRO A 157 -7.75 -30.23 4.75
N LEU A 158 -8.43 -29.20 5.22
CA LEU A 158 -8.78 -29.02 6.62
C LEU A 158 -10.28 -29.25 6.78
N LYS A 159 -10.69 -30.04 7.78
CA LYS A 159 -12.11 -30.30 8.06
C LYS A 159 -12.48 -29.67 9.40
N ILE A 160 -13.14 -28.51 9.37
CA ILE A 160 -13.68 -27.86 10.57
C ILE A 160 -15.21 -28.00 10.54
N ASN A 161 -15.79 -28.55 11.60
CA ASN A 161 -17.24 -28.62 11.82
C ASN A 161 -18.06 -29.06 10.57
N LYS A 162 -17.63 -30.16 9.94
CA LYS A 162 -18.19 -30.78 8.71
C LYS A 162 -17.88 -30.08 7.37
N TYR A 163 -17.36 -28.86 7.37
CA TYR A 163 -16.96 -28.17 6.14
C TYR A 163 -15.54 -28.55 5.72
N LYS A 164 -15.37 -28.82 4.42
CA LYS A 164 -14.03 -28.98 3.82
C LYS A 164 -13.50 -27.59 3.50
N HIS A 165 -12.43 -27.20 4.17
CA HIS A 165 -11.63 -26.03 3.85
C HIS A 165 -10.34 -26.49 3.16
N VAL A 166 -9.80 -25.69 2.27
CA VAL A 166 -8.45 -25.88 1.75
C VAL A 166 -7.63 -24.70 2.25
N LEU A 167 -6.64 -24.98 3.10
CA LEU A 167 -5.66 -23.98 3.48
C LEU A 167 -4.53 -24.00 2.45
N TYR A 168 -4.12 -22.81 2.03
CA TYR A 168 -2.96 -22.62 1.17
C TYR A 168 -1.80 -22.11 2.02
N ASP A 169 -0.61 -22.67 1.81
CA ASP A 169 0.68 -22.24 2.39
C ASP A 169 1.11 -20.83 1.90
N SER A 170 0.29 -20.18 1.08
CA SER A 170 0.70 -19.05 0.25
C SER A 170 1.03 -17.77 1.04
N TYR A 171 0.60 -17.63 2.30
CA TYR A 171 0.92 -16.45 3.13
C TYR A 171 2.13 -16.64 4.07
N LEU A 172 2.81 -17.79 4.06
CA LEU A 172 3.81 -18.14 5.10
C LEU A 172 5.19 -17.45 4.96
N HIS A 173 5.45 -16.73 3.87
CA HIS A 173 6.72 -16.02 3.66
C HIS A 173 6.53 -14.62 3.05
N CYS A 174 5.99 -13.69 3.84
CA CYS A 174 5.86 -12.28 3.47
C CYS A 174 6.90 -11.42 4.23
N PRO A 175 8.03 -11.02 3.61
CA PRO A 175 9.04 -10.17 4.25
C PRO A 175 8.48 -8.90 4.91
N LEU A 176 7.41 -8.34 4.34
CA LEU A 176 6.77 -7.14 4.85
C LEU A 176 6.18 -7.33 6.25
N GLU A 177 5.60 -8.50 6.54
CA GLU A 177 4.96 -8.83 7.83
C GLU A 177 5.99 -8.98 8.97
N ALA A 178 7.28 -9.11 8.65
CA ALA A 178 8.35 -9.15 9.66
C ALA A 178 8.69 -7.75 10.23
N ARG A 179 8.08 -6.68 9.70
CA ARG A 179 8.33 -5.30 10.19
C ARG A 179 7.25 -4.90 11.20
N GLY A 180 7.67 -4.24 12.28
CA GLY A 180 6.78 -3.87 13.38
C GLY A 180 5.60 -2.96 12.99
N TRP A 181 5.78 -2.07 12.02
CA TRP A 181 4.73 -1.12 11.60
C TRP A 181 3.69 -1.74 10.66
N THR A 182 4.03 -2.78 9.91
CA THR A 182 3.15 -3.40 8.91
C THR A 182 1.82 -3.87 9.49
N LEU A 183 1.82 -4.36 10.72
CA LEU A 183 0.58 -4.79 11.38
C LEU A 183 -0.39 -3.62 11.55
N GLN A 184 0.11 -2.45 11.95
CA GLN A 184 -0.71 -1.24 12.07
C GLN A 184 -1.24 -0.82 10.70
N GLU A 185 -0.39 -0.80 9.68
CA GLU A 185 -0.77 -0.44 8.31
C GLU A 185 -1.88 -1.35 7.77
N ARG A 186 -1.75 -2.66 7.99
CA ARG A 186 -2.73 -3.68 7.59
C ARG A 186 -4.05 -3.55 8.34
N LEU A 187 -4.03 -3.46 9.67
CA LEU A 187 -5.24 -3.48 10.49
C LEU A 187 -6.06 -2.19 10.41
N LEU A 188 -5.41 -1.06 10.16
CA LEU A 188 -6.11 0.21 10.05
C LEU A 188 -6.73 0.45 8.69
N SER A 189 -6.17 -0.19 7.65
CA SER A 189 -6.68 -0.07 6.30
C SER A 189 -8.01 -0.80 6.16
N PRO A 190 -9.10 -0.14 5.74
CA PRO A 190 -10.39 -0.81 5.55
C PRO A 190 -10.35 -1.92 4.49
N ARG A 191 -9.37 -1.80 3.57
CA ARG A 191 -9.11 -2.70 2.46
C ARG A 191 -7.62 -2.77 2.20
N ALA A 192 -7.10 -3.97 1.99
CA ALA A 192 -5.74 -4.21 1.57
C ALA A 192 -5.70 -5.20 0.40
N VAL A 193 -4.82 -4.96 -0.55
CA VAL A 193 -4.43 -5.94 -1.57
C VAL A 193 -2.98 -6.33 -1.33
N HIS A 194 -2.75 -7.62 -1.11
CA HIS A 194 -1.43 -8.16 -0.78
C HIS A 194 -0.83 -8.82 -2.01
N PHE A 195 0.24 -8.22 -2.51
CA PHE A 195 1.04 -8.79 -3.58
C PHE A 195 2.15 -9.66 -2.98
N THR A 196 1.87 -10.96 -2.88
CA THR A 196 2.87 -11.92 -2.44
C THR A 196 3.57 -12.54 -3.64
N ARG A 197 4.63 -13.30 -3.35
CA ARG A 197 5.31 -14.14 -4.34
C ARG A 197 4.42 -15.25 -4.86
N THR A 198 3.41 -15.67 -4.09
CA THR A 198 2.56 -16.85 -4.33
C THR A 198 1.28 -16.55 -5.09
N GLU A 199 0.48 -15.64 -4.58
CA GLU A 199 -0.79 -15.19 -5.19
C GLU A 199 -1.12 -13.76 -4.72
N VAL A 200 -2.13 -13.14 -5.31
CA VAL A 200 -2.69 -11.91 -4.76
C VAL A 200 -3.77 -12.25 -3.75
N PHE A 201 -3.73 -11.59 -2.60
CA PHE A 201 -4.81 -11.66 -1.60
C PHE A 201 -5.55 -10.34 -1.52
N TRP A 202 -6.85 -10.44 -1.28
CA TRP A 202 -7.68 -9.32 -0.93
C TRP A 202 -8.13 -9.48 0.52
N GLU A 203 -7.94 -8.42 1.29
CA GLU A 203 -8.39 -8.34 2.68
C GLU A 203 -9.24 -7.09 2.86
N CYS A 204 -10.32 -7.22 3.60
CA CYS A 204 -11.13 -6.11 4.09
C CYS A 204 -11.78 -6.52 5.41
N ASN A 205 -12.51 -5.61 6.05
CA ASN A 205 -13.16 -5.87 7.34
C ASN A 205 -14.20 -7.02 7.32
N THR A 206 -14.56 -7.54 6.15
CA THR A 206 -15.58 -8.58 5.99
C THR A 206 -15.05 -9.88 5.40
N GLN A 207 -13.94 -9.83 4.66
CA GLN A 207 -13.48 -10.96 3.85
C GLN A 207 -11.96 -10.97 3.72
N PHE A 208 -11.40 -12.18 3.71
CA PHE A 208 -10.04 -12.47 3.33
C PHE A 208 -10.07 -13.56 2.24
N VAL A 209 -9.76 -13.19 1.01
CA VAL A 209 -9.86 -14.06 -0.18
C VAL A 209 -8.57 -14.00 -0.98
N SER A 210 -8.36 -14.99 -1.85
CA SER A 210 -7.17 -15.07 -2.70
C SER A 210 -7.54 -15.40 -4.15
N GLU A 211 -6.59 -15.28 -5.08
CA GLU A 211 -6.78 -15.70 -6.48
C GLU A 211 -7.27 -17.15 -6.59
N SER A 212 -6.79 -18.03 -5.71
CA SER A 212 -7.15 -19.46 -5.69
C SER A 212 -8.41 -19.76 -4.88
N SER A 213 -8.88 -18.83 -4.04
CA SER A 213 -10.08 -18.97 -3.23
C SER A 213 -10.85 -17.64 -3.17
N PRO A 214 -11.51 -17.24 -4.28
CA PRO A 214 -12.17 -15.94 -4.38
C PRO A 214 -13.54 -15.85 -3.68
N PHE A 215 -14.09 -16.97 -3.18
CA PHE A 215 -15.43 -17.07 -2.58
C PHE A 215 -15.43 -17.93 -1.31
#